data_AF-A0A7K2QEL2-F1
#
_entry.id   AF-A0A7K2QEL2-F1
#
_cell.length_a   1.000
_cell.length_b   1.000
_cell.length_c   1.000
_cell.angle_alpha   90.00
_cell.angle_beta   90.00
_cell.angle_gamma   90.00
#
_symmetry.space_group_name_H-M   'P 1'
#
loop_
_entity.id
_entity.type
_entity.pdbx_description
1 polymer ?
#
loop_
_entity_poly.entity_id
_entity_poly.type
_entity_poly.pdbx_seq_one_letter_code
_entity_poly.pdbx_strand_id
1 'polypeptide(L)'
;MNAINNPEIPDFGVEQCDPARPAPAVVVTNTADMKSPGHGYTLPLIGRERPHTFEAVLRDQALRVFADRPADILAQLIPDYAGLESALEQAITSGNQDAIDQAELAAFDARSAHATTIRHTLQQRINVTAHDDGSWNSLDEEERQLLAAAAAGTVPTGVIYLAPAEDDLGNPAEEELGEWSATVPLVLNRGEYVDGDVSEPSSGLETEMPDGRKVVVVVEHPENLVILDPIDPFTYLSSLGRAGVIELQEREYVPMDDLYTSVLESSAAADA
;
A
#
# COMPACT_ATOMS: atom_id res chain seq x y z
N MET A 1 -61.42 -21.73 24.93
CA MET A 1 -60.77 -21.25 23.69
C MET A 1 -60.11 -19.93 24.03
N ASN A 2 -58.83 -19.95 24.36
CA ASN A 2 -58.06 -18.74 24.67
C ASN A 2 -57.39 -18.27 23.38
N ALA A 3 -57.73 -17.06 22.93
CA ALA A 3 -57.01 -16.37 21.87
C ALA A 3 -55.63 -15.99 22.42
N ILE A 4 -54.58 -16.52 21.80
CA ILE A 4 -53.21 -16.11 22.07
C ILE A 4 -53.02 -14.81 21.27
N ASN A 5 -52.92 -13.69 21.98
CA ASN A 5 -52.48 -12.43 21.39
C ASN A 5 -51.04 -12.60 20.91
N ASN A 6 -50.85 -12.54 19.59
CA ASN A 6 -49.52 -12.48 19.00
C ASN A 6 -48.99 -11.05 19.24
N PRO A 7 -47.92 -10.86 20.02
CA PRO A 7 -47.35 -9.52 20.17
C PRO A 7 -46.80 -9.08 18.81
N GLU A 8 -47.16 -7.86 18.39
CA GLU A 8 -46.58 -7.22 17.21
C GLU A 8 -45.06 -7.19 17.38
N ILE A 9 -44.36 -7.94 16.54
CA ILE A 9 -42.91 -7.84 16.40
C ILE A 9 -42.66 -6.45 15.82
N PRO A 10 -41.87 -5.58 16.49
CA PRO A 10 -41.55 -4.28 15.93
C PRO A 10 -40.88 -4.49 14.57
N ASP A 11 -41.38 -3.81 13.55
CA ASP A 11 -40.73 -3.71 12.25
C ASP A 11 -39.45 -2.87 12.44
N PHE A 12 -38.39 -3.53 12.88
CA PHE A 12 -37.04 -2.96 12.87
C PHE A 12 -36.57 -3.02 11.42
N GLY A 13 -37.02 -2.05 10.61
CA GLY A 13 -36.66 -1.90 9.20
C GLY A 13 -35.24 -2.37 8.97
N VAL A 14 -35.11 -3.55 8.36
CA VAL A 14 -33.83 -4.09 7.98
C VAL A 14 -33.47 -3.29 6.74
N GLU A 15 -32.69 -2.22 6.91
CA GLU A 15 -31.93 -1.66 5.79
C GLU A 15 -31.03 -2.79 5.31
N GLN A 16 -31.49 -3.46 4.27
CA GLN A 16 -30.75 -4.49 3.57
C GLN A 16 -29.50 -3.80 3.03
N CYS A 17 -28.35 -3.99 3.69
CA CYS A 17 -27.07 -3.52 3.18
C CYS A 17 -26.89 -4.15 1.81
N ASP A 18 -26.90 -3.32 0.76
CA ASP A 18 -26.62 -3.76 -0.61
C ASP A 18 -25.18 -4.30 -0.65
N PRO A 19 -24.98 -5.62 -0.85
CA PRO A 19 -23.65 -6.22 -0.83
C PRO A 19 -22.78 -5.73 -1.99
N ALA A 20 -23.36 -5.09 -3.01
CA ALA A 20 -22.63 -4.49 -4.11
C ALA A 20 -22.11 -3.07 -3.81
N ARG A 21 -22.50 -2.46 -2.67
CA ARG A 21 -22.05 -1.11 -2.30
C ARG A 21 -20.96 -1.13 -1.23
N PRO A 22 -19.91 -0.30 -1.36
CA PRO A 22 -18.94 -0.10 -0.29
C PRO A 22 -19.62 0.30 1.03
N ALA A 23 -19.22 -0.33 2.13
CA ALA A 23 -19.62 0.06 3.46
C ALA A 23 -18.65 1.14 3.99
N PRO A 24 -19.13 2.05 4.87
CA PRO A 24 -18.24 3.01 5.53
C PRO A 24 -17.12 2.30 6.29
N ALA A 25 -15.92 2.90 6.29
CA ALA A 25 -14.80 2.34 7.03
C ALA A 25 -15.05 2.35 8.54
N VAL A 26 -14.55 1.31 9.21
CA VAL A 26 -14.67 1.12 10.66
C VAL A 26 -13.27 1.21 11.28
N VAL A 27 -13.11 2.13 12.23
CA VAL A 27 -11.85 2.34 12.95
C VAL A 27 -12.01 1.87 14.38
N VAL A 28 -11.12 0.98 14.82
CA VAL A 28 -11.08 0.43 16.19
C VAL A 28 -9.67 0.51 16.77
N THR A 29 -9.55 0.39 18.08
CA THR A 29 -8.23 0.26 18.74
C THR A 29 -7.62 -1.10 18.41
N ASN A 30 -6.29 -1.18 18.23
CA ASN A 30 -5.57 -2.41 17.88
C ASN A 30 -5.51 -3.48 19.01
N THR A 31 -6.21 -3.24 20.12
CA THR A 31 -6.54 -4.24 21.15
C THR A 31 -7.89 -4.91 20.92
N ALA A 32 -8.52 -4.62 19.78
CA ALA A 32 -9.80 -5.16 19.35
C ALA A 32 -9.84 -6.69 19.54
N ASP A 33 -10.74 -7.16 20.42
CA ASP A 33 -11.05 -8.57 20.51
C ASP A 33 -11.88 -9.00 19.29
N MET A 34 -12.08 -10.31 19.12
CA MET A 34 -12.85 -10.87 18.00
C MET A 34 -14.32 -10.38 17.93
N LYS A 35 -14.80 -9.59 18.90
CA LYS A 35 -16.14 -9.00 18.95
C LYS A 35 -16.17 -7.54 18.51
N SER A 36 -15.02 -6.99 18.13
CA SER A 36 -14.93 -5.60 17.71
C SER A 36 -15.62 -5.39 16.35
N PRO A 37 -16.29 -4.24 16.14
CA PRO A 37 -16.95 -3.90 14.88
C PRO A 37 -15.99 -4.07 13.69
N GLY A 38 -16.47 -4.62 12.57
CA GLY A 38 -15.68 -4.84 11.35
C GLY A 38 -14.93 -6.18 11.23
N HIS A 39 -14.81 -6.97 12.31
CA HIS A 39 -14.08 -8.26 12.27
C HIS A 39 -14.85 -9.40 11.55
N GLY A 40 -16.14 -9.23 11.26
CA GLY A 40 -16.90 -10.11 10.35
C GLY A 40 -17.31 -11.48 10.89
N TYR A 41 -17.15 -11.80 12.17
CA TYR A 41 -17.60 -13.08 12.75
C TYR A 41 -19.10 -13.15 13.10
N THR A 42 -19.86 -12.11 12.78
CA THR A 42 -21.32 -12.25 12.71
C THR A 42 -21.69 -13.09 11.50
N LEU A 43 -22.19 -14.30 11.73
CA LEU A 43 -22.82 -15.13 10.71
C LEU A 43 -23.67 -14.24 9.78
N PRO A 44 -23.49 -14.28 8.45
CA PRO A 44 -24.15 -13.37 7.49
C PRO A 44 -25.68 -13.37 7.54
N LEU A 45 -26.28 -14.34 8.26
CA LEU A 45 -27.73 -14.46 8.44
C LEU A 45 -28.23 -13.96 9.81
N ILE A 46 -27.35 -13.60 10.75
CA ILE A 46 -27.71 -13.22 12.12
C ILE A 46 -27.13 -11.85 12.52
N GLY A 47 -26.14 -11.32 11.80
CA GLY A 47 -25.56 -10.00 12.07
C GLY A 47 -25.71 -9.00 10.94
N ARG A 48 -25.88 -7.73 11.32
CA ARG A 48 -26.11 -6.57 10.45
C ARG A 48 -24.87 -6.07 9.68
N GLU A 49 -23.75 -6.78 9.71
CA GLU A 49 -22.47 -6.30 9.17
C GLU A 49 -21.84 -7.36 8.26
N ARG A 50 -21.47 -6.93 7.03
CA ARG A 50 -20.67 -7.74 6.10
C ARG A 50 -19.17 -7.59 6.42
N PRO A 51 -18.33 -8.60 6.16
CA PRO A 51 -16.89 -8.45 6.29
C PRO A 51 -16.35 -7.41 5.29
N HIS A 52 -15.42 -6.57 5.72
CA HIS A 52 -14.73 -5.63 4.84
C HIS A 52 -13.62 -6.30 4.01
N THR A 53 -13.34 -5.75 2.83
CA THR A 53 -12.29 -6.25 1.91
C THR A 53 -10.87 -6.06 2.48
N PHE A 54 -10.61 -4.92 3.10
CA PHE A 54 -9.29 -4.55 3.60
C PHE A 54 -9.29 -4.41 5.11
N GLU A 55 -8.19 -4.84 5.71
CA GLU A 55 -7.84 -4.59 7.09
C GLU A 55 -6.44 -3.99 7.14
N ALA A 56 -6.28 -2.84 7.81
CA ALA A 56 -4.99 -2.19 8.00
C ALA A 56 -4.73 -1.92 9.49
N VAL A 57 -3.56 -2.31 9.99
CA VAL A 57 -3.07 -1.95 11.33
C VAL A 57 -2.09 -0.81 11.21
N LEU A 58 -2.44 0.33 11.79
CA LEU A 58 -1.61 1.53 11.82
C LEU A 58 -0.75 1.48 13.09
N ARG A 59 0.46 0.90 12.96
CA ARG A 59 1.32 0.54 14.09
C ARG A 59 1.62 1.73 15.01
N ASP A 60 1.88 2.90 14.44
CA ASP A 60 2.24 4.10 15.20
C ASP A 60 1.06 4.72 15.95
N GLN A 61 -0.17 4.40 15.56
CA GLN A 61 -1.39 4.95 16.15
C GLN A 61 -2.12 3.94 17.04
N ALA A 62 -1.68 2.68 17.08
CA ALA A 62 -2.39 1.57 17.71
C ALA A 62 -3.87 1.49 17.25
N LEU A 63 -4.11 1.81 15.98
CA LEU A 63 -5.43 1.75 15.35
C LEU A 63 -5.49 0.60 14.34
N ARG A 64 -6.70 0.10 14.14
CA ARG A 64 -7.04 -0.88 13.12
C ARG A 64 -8.21 -0.33 12.31
N VAL A 65 -8.08 -0.39 11.00
CA VAL A 65 -9.06 0.15 10.03
C VAL A 65 -9.57 -1.00 9.19
N PHE A 66 -10.89 -1.14 9.12
CA PHE A 66 -11.58 -2.03 8.19
C PHE A 66 -12.25 -1.19 7.12
N ALA A 67 -12.01 -1.50 5.85
CA ALA A 67 -12.54 -0.72 4.74
C ALA A 67 -12.74 -1.57 3.48
N ASP A 68 -13.64 -1.14 2.60
CA ASP A 68 -13.83 -1.80 1.30
C ASP A 68 -13.01 -1.16 0.19
N ARG A 69 -12.43 0.03 0.44
CA ARG A 69 -11.62 0.76 -0.52
C ARG A 69 -10.28 1.18 0.11
N PRO A 70 -9.17 1.06 -0.62
CA PRO A 70 -7.86 1.57 -0.18
C PRO A 70 -7.90 3.05 0.21
N ALA A 71 -8.64 3.86 -0.54
CA ALA A 71 -8.84 5.28 -0.29
C ALA A 71 -9.34 5.60 1.14
N ASP A 72 -10.20 4.75 1.71
CA ASP A 72 -10.75 4.97 3.05
C ASP A 72 -9.71 4.70 4.15
N ILE A 73 -8.74 3.80 3.90
CA ILE A 73 -7.58 3.60 4.80
C ILE A 73 -6.63 4.78 4.69
N LEU A 74 -6.36 5.26 3.46
CA LEU A 74 -5.52 6.45 3.25
C LEU A 74 -6.11 7.71 3.88
N ALA A 75 -7.43 7.84 3.93
CA ALA A 75 -8.10 8.92 4.66
C ALA A 75 -7.80 8.96 6.17
N GLN A 76 -7.33 7.86 6.76
CA GLN A 76 -6.86 7.83 8.16
C GLN A 76 -5.38 8.21 8.31
N LEU A 77 -4.60 8.13 7.22
CA LEU A 77 -3.16 8.38 7.21
C LEU A 77 -2.82 9.78 6.71
N ILE A 78 -3.56 10.27 5.73
CA ILE A 78 -3.28 11.51 5.00
C ILE A 78 -4.38 12.53 5.35
N PRO A 79 -4.03 13.70 5.90
CA PRO A 79 -4.98 14.77 6.17
C PRO A 79 -5.79 15.14 4.93
N ASP A 80 -7.10 15.35 5.11
CA ASP A 80 -8.06 15.79 4.07
C ASP A 80 -8.20 14.87 2.85
N TYR A 81 -7.61 13.68 2.86
CA TYR A 81 -7.60 12.77 1.71
C TYR A 81 -9.00 12.25 1.34
N ALA A 82 -9.90 12.08 2.32
CA ALA A 82 -11.32 11.78 2.05
C ALA A 82 -12.01 12.87 1.21
N GLY A 83 -11.61 14.13 1.40
CA GLY A 83 -12.12 15.26 0.61
C GLY A 83 -11.63 15.22 -0.84
N LEU A 84 -10.36 14.83 -1.05
CA LEU A 84 -9.78 14.67 -2.39
C LEU A 84 -10.47 13.54 -3.17
N GLU A 85 -10.71 12.40 -2.52
CA GLU A 85 -11.44 11.27 -3.12
C GLU A 85 -12.89 11.63 -3.45
N SER A 86 -13.56 12.37 -2.55
CA SER A 86 -14.92 12.89 -2.81
C SER A 86 -14.94 13.85 -4.01
N ALA A 87 -13.91 14.68 -4.17
CA ALA A 87 -13.79 15.59 -5.31
C ALA A 87 -13.56 14.82 -6.62
N LEU A 88 -12.73 13.77 -6.59
CA LEU A 88 -12.49 12.89 -7.75
C LEU A 88 -13.78 12.17 -8.17
N GLU A 89 -14.52 11.59 -7.23
CA GLU A 89 -15.80 10.93 -7.51
C GLU A 89 -16.83 11.90 -8.13
N GLN A 90 -16.90 13.13 -7.62
CA GLN A 90 -17.77 14.17 -8.18
C GLN A 90 -17.34 14.57 -9.58
N ALA A 91 -16.03 14.71 -9.82
CA ALA A 91 -15.48 15.03 -11.14
C ALA A 91 -15.81 13.94 -12.17
N ILE A 92 -15.59 12.66 -11.80
CA ILE A 92 -15.95 11.49 -12.61
C ILE A 92 -17.45 11.47 -12.92
N THR A 93 -18.29 11.67 -11.91
CA THR A 93 -19.75 11.69 -12.06
C THR A 93 -20.22 12.81 -12.99
N SER A 94 -19.56 13.97 -12.94
CA SER A 94 -19.85 15.11 -13.81
C SER A 94 -19.36 14.94 -15.25
N GLY A 95 -18.44 14.01 -15.50
CA GLY A 95 -17.80 13.81 -16.81
C GLY A 95 -16.88 14.97 -17.23
N ASN A 96 -16.41 15.78 -16.27
CA ASN A 96 -15.53 16.92 -16.54
C ASN A 96 -14.05 16.49 -16.46
N GLN A 97 -13.41 16.28 -17.61
CA GLN A 97 -12.03 15.79 -17.68
C GLN A 97 -11.03 16.69 -16.94
N ASP A 98 -11.12 18.02 -17.08
CA ASP A 98 -10.21 18.95 -16.41
C ASP A 98 -10.32 18.82 -14.87
N ALA A 99 -11.53 18.56 -14.36
CA ALA A 99 -11.73 18.34 -12.93
C ALA A 99 -11.24 16.97 -12.46
N ILE A 100 -11.28 15.95 -13.34
CA ILE A 100 -10.71 14.62 -13.06
C ILE A 100 -9.19 14.77 -12.95
N ASP A 101 -8.53 15.35 -13.96
CA ASP A 101 -7.08 15.52 -13.99
C ASP A 101 -6.59 16.33 -12.77
N GLN A 102 -7.31 17.39 -12.38
CA GLN A 102 -6.99 18.17 -11.18
C GLN A 102 -7.15 17.38 -9.88
N ALA A 103 -8.20 16.58 -9.76
CA ALA A 103 -8.44 15.77 -8.57
C ALA A 103 -7.46 14.60 -8.46
N GLU A 104 -7.10 13.96 -9.58
CA GLU A 104 -6.08 12.92 -9.64
C GLU A 104 -4.70 13.46 -9.25
N LEU A 105 -4.32 14.61 -9.81
CA LEU A 105 -3.06 15.28 -9.46
C LEU A 105 -3.03 15.66 -7.98
N ALA A 106 -4.09 16.27 -7.45
CA ALA A 106 -4.15 16.63 -6.03
C ALA A 106 -4.08 15.41 -5.10
N ALA A 107 -4.72 14.30 -5.47
CA ALA A 107 -4.65 13.06 -4.71
C ALA A 107 -3.26 12.44 -4.78
N PHE A 108 -2.60 12.47 -5.96
CA PHE A 108 -1.21 12.04 -6.13
C PHE A 108 -0.25 12.88 -5.31
N ASP A 109 -0.35 14.22 -5.35
CA ASP A 109 0.48 15.13 -4.57
C ASP A 109 0.36 14.86 -3.07
N ALA A 110 -0.86 14.61 -2.58
CA ALA A 110 -1.10 14.27 -1.19
C ALA A 110 -0.43 12.94 -0.79
N ARG A 111 -0.52 11.91 -1.63
CA ARG A 111 0.17 10.62 -1.42
C ARG A 111 1.68 10.78 -1.49
N SER A 112 2.19 11.56 -2.44
CA SER A 112 3.63 11.81 -2.61
C SER A 112 4.21 12.59 -1.43
N ALA A 113 3.53 13.63 -0.94
CA ALA A 113 3.96 14.38 0.23
C ALA A 113 4.00 13.51 1.51
N HIS A 114 2.99 12.65 1.69
CA HIS A 114 2.99 11.67 2.78
C HIS A 114 4.12 10.65 2.60
N ALA A 115 4.35 10.14 1.39
CA ALA A 115 5.43 9.20 1.08
C ALA A 115 6.81 9.79 1.36
N THR A 116 7.07 11.05 1.04
CA THR A 116 8.31 11.75 1.38
C THR A 116 8.53 11.81 2.90
N THR A 117 7.49 12.11 3.67
CA THR A 117 7.57 12.13 5.14
C THR A 117 7.92 10.75 5.72
N ILE A 118 7.27 9.70 5.20
CA ILE A 118 7.55 8.32 5.58
C ILE A 118 8.96 7.90 5.17
N ARG A 119 9.39 8.24 3.95
CA ARG A 119 10.73 7.96 3.42
C ARG A 119 11.82 8.48 4.34
N HIS A 120 11.73 9.75 4.75
CA HIS A 120 12.71 10.37 5.66
C HIS A 120 12.77 9.62 6.98
N THR A 121 11.61 9.33 7.58
CA THR A 121 11.51 8.64 8.86
C THR A 121 12.05 7.21 8.79
N LEU A 122 11.74 6.47 7.72
CA LEU A 122 12.24 5.13 7.48
C LEU A 122 13.76 5.13 7.26
N GLN A 123 14.28 6.05 6.44
CA GLN A 123 15.71 6.13 6.19
C GLN A 123 16.49 6.43 7.46
N GLN A 124 16.01 7.36 8.31
CA GLN A 124 16.61 7.63 9.62
C GLN A 124 16.68 6.37 10.48
N ARG A 125 15.60 5.59 10.54
CA ARG A 125 15.55 4.34 11.32
C ARG A 125 16.47 3.26 10.76
N ILE A 126 16.54 3.12 9.44
CA ILE A 126 17.44 2.17 8.77
C ILE A 126 18.89 2.55 9.06
N ASN A 127 19.26 3.82 8.95
CA ASN A 127 20.62 4.28 9.24
C ASN A 127 21.01 4.00 10.70
N VAL A 128 20.11 4.26 11.66
CA VAL A 128 20.35 3.94 13.08
C VAL A 128 20.55 2.43 13.27
N THR A 129 19.69 1.61 12.66
CA THR A 129 19.81 0.15 12.75
C THR A 129 21.13 -0.35 12.17
N ALA A 130 21.54 0.20 11.02
CA ALA A 130 22.80 -0.14 10.38
C ALA A 130 24.03 0.25 11.22
N HIS A 131 23.94 1.35 11.98
CA HIS A 131 24.95 1.71 12.96
C HIS A 131 24.99 0.71 14.13
N ASP A 132 23.82 0.32 14.65
CA ASP A 132 23.69 -0.58 15.79
C ASP A 132 24.14 -2.02 15.49
N ASP A 133 23.83 -2.54 14.30
CA ASP A 133 24.21 -3.89 13.87
C ASP A 133 25.60 -3.97 13.20
N GLY A 134 26.20 -2.80 12.93
CA GLY A 134 27.54 -2.67 12.36
C GLY A 134 27.62 -2.76 10.84
N SER A 135 26.51 -2.98 10.13
CA SER A 135 26.45 -2.97 8.65
C SER A 135 26.81 -1.61 8.05
N TRP A 136 26.68 -0.52 8.80
CA TRP A 136 27.17 0.79 8.39
C TRP A 136 28.68 0.81 8.09
N ASN A 137 29.47 -0.05 8.75
CA ASN A 137 30.92 -0.10 8.56
C ASN A 137 31.35 -0.78 7.25
N SER A 138 30.46 -1.54 6.60
CA SER A 138 30.75 -2.11 5.28
C SER A 138 30.51 -1.15 4.12
N LEU A 139 29.83 -0.03 4.39
CA LEU A 139 29.57 1.00 3.40
C LEU A 139 30.85 1.75 3.04
N ASP A 140 30.97 2.17 1.79
CA ASP A 140 31.98 3.15 1.42
C ASP A 140 31.58 4.58 1.83
N GLU A 141 32.42 5.56 1.50
CA GLU A 141 32.16 6.94 1.91
C GLU A 141 31.01 7.59 1.12
N GLU A 142 30.84 7.25 -0.14
CA GLU A 142 29.79 7.80 -1.00
C GLU A 142 28.41 7.24 -0.59
N GLU A 143 28.33 5.93 -0.36
CA GLU A 143 27.12 5.27 0.16
C GLU A 143 26.68 5.85 1.51
N ARG A 144 27.62 6.08 2.43
CA ARG A 144 27.33 6.72 3.73
C ARG A 144 26.78 8.13 3.55
N GLN A 145 27.36 8.92 2.65
CA GLN A 145 26.91 10.28 2.37
C GLN A 145 25.51 10.30 1.77
N LEU A 146 25.22 9.40 0.82
CA LEU A 146 23.90 9.27 0.21
C LEU A 146 22.84 8.86 1.23
N LEU A 147 23.10 7.87 2.07
CA LEU A 147 22.15 7.47 3.13
C LEU A 147 21.92 8.59 4.15
N ALA A 148 22.97 9.32 4.53
CA ALA A 148 22.86 10.46 5.42
C ALA A 148 22.05 11.62 4.79
N ALA A 149 22.30 11.92 3.51
CA ALA A 149 21.55 12.93 2.76
C ALA A 149 20.08 12.53 2.58
N ALA A 150 19.81 11.27 2.25
CA ALA A 150 18.46 10.74 2.14
C ALA A 150 17.69 10.85 3.48
N ALA A 151 18.35 10.57 4.61
CA ALA A 151 17.78 10.75 5.94
C ALA A 151 17.57 12.23 6.34
N ALA A 152 18.35 13.15 5.75
CA ALA A 152 18.20 14.60 5.89
C ALA A 152 17.15 15.20 4.92
N GLY A 153 16.65 14.39 3.99
CA GLY A 153 15.52 14.70 3.14
C GLY A 153 15.84 14.88 1.66
N THR A 154 17.10 14.78 1.26
CA THR A 154 17.51 14.81 -0.15
C THR A 154 16.86 13.65 -0.92
N VAL A 155 16.46 13.91 -2.18
CA VAL A 155 15.94 12.88 -3.08
C VAL A 155 17.10 11.92 -3.42
N PRO A 156 16.98 10.62 -3.14
CA PRO A 156 18.08 9.69 -3.36
C PRO A 156 18.32 9.43 -4.85
N THR A 157 19.58 9.41 -5.26
CA THR A 157 19.96 9.17 -6.67
C THR A 157 20.76 7.89 -6.86
N GLY A 158 21.06 7.15 -5.79
CA GLY A 158 22.07 6.10 -5.82
C GLY A 158 23.47 6.65 -6.09
N VAL A 159 24.43 5.74 -6.21
CA VAL A 159 25.80 6.03 -6.67
C VAL A 159 25.75 6.21 -8.18
N ILE A 160 26.21 7.36 -8.66
CA ILE A 160 26.12 7.72 -10.08
C ILE A 160 27.27 7.08 -10.85
N TYR A 161 26.96 6.40 -11.94
CA TYR A 161 27.93 5.88 -12.89
C TYR A 161 27.55 6.28 -14.31
N LEU A 162 28.57 6.34 -15.18
CA LEU A 162 28.39 6.63 -16.60
C LEU A 162 28.18 5.32 -17.34
N ALA A 163 26.96 5.10 -17.83
CA ALA A 163 26.61 3.97 -18.65
C ALA A 163 26.80 4.31 -20.14
N PRO A 164 27.38 3.41 -20.95
CA PRO A 164 27.37 3.57 -22.40
C PRO A 164 25.92 3.66 -22.91
N ALA A 165 25.62 4.72 -23.65
CA ALA A 165 24.31 4.98 -24.25
C ALA A 165 24.47 5.32 -25.74
N GLU A 166 23.35 5.54 -26.41
CA GLU A 166 23.31 6.08 -27.77
C GLU A 166 22.52 7.41 -27.74
N ASP A 167 23.03 8.44 -28.41
CA ASP A 167 22.27 9.68 -28.61
C ASP A 167 21.12 9.48 -29.61
N ASP A 168 20.27 10.50 -29.80
CA ASP A 168 19.14 10.48 -30.76
C ASP A 168 19.57 10.22 -32.22
N LEU A 169 20.87 10.26 -32.52
CA LEU A 169 21.47 10.03 -33.83
C LEU A 169 22.20 8.68 -33.94
N GLY A 170 22.18 7.86 -32.88
CA GLY A 170 22.85 6.56 -32.81
C GLY A 170 24.37 6.65 -32.63
N ASN A 171 24.89 7.78 -32.18
CA ASN A 171 26.31 7.89 -31.82
C ASN A 171 26.52 7.40 -30.38
N PRO A 172 27.67 6.79 -30.07
CA PRO A 172 28.02 6.47 -28.69
C PRO A 172 27.98 7.72 -27.81
N ALA A 173 27.20 7.64 -26.74
CA ALA A 173 27.05 8.64 -25.70
C ALA A 173 27.28 7.99 -24.32
N GLU A 174 27.24 8.80 -23.28
CA GLU A 174 27.24 8.34 -21.90
C GLU A 174 26.00 8.92 -21.21
N GLU A 175 25.33 8.09 -20.42
CA GLU A 175 24.18 8.47 -19.60
C GLU A 175 24.54 8.31 -18.12
N GLU A 176 24.21 9.29 -17.30
CA GLU A 176 24.36 9.20 -15.85
C GLU A 176 23.21 8.38 -15.28
N LEU A 177 23.54 7.21 -14.74
CA LEU A 177 22.58 6.31 -14.10
C LEU A 177 22.90 6.16 -12.61
N GLY A 178 21.84 6.10 -11.81
CA GLY A 178 21.92 5.79 -10.39
C GLY A 178 21.85 4.29 -10.14
N GLU A 179 22.78 3.76 -9.36
CA GLU A 179 22.72 2.39 -8.84
C GLU A 179 22.87 2.38 -7.32
N TRP A 180 22.06 1.56 -6.66
CA TRP A 180 22.25 1.23 -5.26
C TRP A 180 22.61 -0.25 -5.14
N SER A 181 23.83 -0.56 -4.68
CA SER A 181 24.34 -1.93 -4.52
C SER A 181 24.67 -2.28 -3.07
N ALA A 182 24.60 -1.30 -2.16
CA ALA A 182 24.82 -1.50 -0.75
C ALA A 182 23.77 -2.45 -0.13
N THR A 183 24.16 -3.17 0.92
CA THR A 183 23.23 -4.05 1.67
C THR A 183 22.32 -3.29 2.63
N VAL A 184 22.73 -2.09 3.05
CA VAL A 184 21.89 -1.19 3.84
C VAL A 184 20.83 -0.60 2.91
N PRO A 185 19.52 -0.77 3.20
CA PRO A 185 18.50 -0.35 2.25
C PRO A 185 18.41 1.17 2.07
N LEU A 186 18.19 1.59 0.82
CA LEU A 186 17.85 2.95 0.46
C LEU A 186 16.33 3.08 0.25
N VAL A 187 15.70 4.04 0.91
CA VAL A 187 14.25 4.26 0.81
C VAL A 187 13.96 5.29 -0.27
N LEU A 188 13.13 4.92 -1.25
CA LEU A 188 12.74 5.75 -2.38
C LEU A 188 11.25 6.13 -2.28
N ASN A 189 10.91 7.32 -2.77
CA ASN A 189 9.53 7.71 -3.06
C ASN A 189 9.42 7.94 -4.56
N ARG A 190 8.70 7.08 -5.29
CA ARG A 190 8.56 7.21 -6.75
C ARG A 190 7.93 8.52 -7.19
N GLY A 191 7.14 9.15 -6.31
CA GLY A 191 6.58 10.46 -6.58
C GLY A 191 7.61 11.59 -6.71
N GLU A 192 8.85 11.39 -6.24
CA GLU A 192 9.94 12.37 -6.36
C GLU A 192 10.63 12.34 -7.75
N TYR A 193 10.31 11.37 -8.61
CA TYR A 193 10.96 11.17 -9.91
C TYR A 193 10.02 11.41 -11.11
N VAL A 194 8.76 11.75 -10.88
CA VAL A 194 7.75 11.90 -11.95
C VAL A 194 8.06 13.06 -12.90
N ASP A 195 8.64 14.14 -12.39
CA ASP A 195 8.97 15.33 -13.19
C ASP A 195 10.26 15.16 -14.02
N GLY A 196 11.05 14.11 -13.77
CA GLY A 196 12.25 13.77 -14.54
C GLY A 196 13.51 14.59 -14.23
N ASP A 197 13.47 15.50 -13.25
CA ASP A 197 14.65 16.27 -12.82
C ASP A 197 15.74 15.39 -12.16
N VAL A 198 15.34 14.22 -11.68
CA VAL A 198 16.20 13.23 -11.03
C VAL A 198 15.78 11.85 -11.51
N SER A 199 16.75 10.97 -11.78
CA SER A 199 16.49 9.58 -12.17
C SER A 199 16.35 8.66 -10.96
N GLU A 200 15.37 7.75 -10.99
CA GLU A 200 15.20 6.70 -9.97
C GLU A 200 16.41 5.76 -10.00
N PRO A 201 17.11 5.53 -8.88
CA PRO A 201 18.21 4.59 -8.86
C PRO A 201 17.72 3.14 -9.00
N SER A 202 18.47 2.35 -9.76
CA SER A 202 18.26 0.92 -9.90
C SER A 202 18.94 0.13 -8.77
N SER A 203 18.53 -1.12 -8.55
CA SER A 203 19.26 -2.04 -7.66
C SER A 203 20.38 -2.75 -8.39
N GLY A 204 21.59 -2.65 -7.84
CA GLY A 204 22.81 -3.30 -8.32
C GLY A 204 23.16 -4.60 -7.62
N LEU A 205 22.21 -5.27 -6.94
CA LEU A 205 22.52 -6.52 -6.24
C LEU A 205 22.92 -7.63 -7.23
N GLU A 206 24.19 -8.01 -7.18
CA GLU A 206 24.72 -9.15 -7.93
C GLU A 206 24.26 -10.47 -7.29
N THR A 207 23.75 -11.37 -8.13
CA THR A 207 23.52 -12.77 -7.78
C THR A 207 24.47 -13.66 -8.57
N GLU A 208 25.02 -14.68 -7.90
CA GLU A 208 25.79 -15.73 -8.56
C GLU A 208 24.85 -16.83 -9.06
N MET A 209 24.87 -17.07 -10.36
CA MET A 209 24.13 -18.15 -11.01
C MET A 209 24.78 -19.51 -10.70
N PRO A 210 24.05 -20.64 -10.84
CA PRO A 210 24.62 -21.98 -10.60
C PRO A 210 25.86 -22.34 -11.44
N ASP A 211 26.14 -21.59 -12.50
CA ASP A 211 27.30 -21.73 -13.38
C ASP A 211 28.50 -20.84 -12.98
N GLY A 212 28.40 -20.12 -11.85
CA GLY A 212 29.45 -19.25 -11.32
C GLY A 212 29.50 -17.86 -11.98
N ARG A 213 28.57 -17.52 -12.88
CA ARG A 213 28.48 -16.17 -13.42
C ARG A 213 27.75 -15.25 -12.44
N LYS A 214 28.29 -14.05 -12.24
CA LYS A 214 27.60 -12.96 -11.57
C LYS A 214 26.67 -12.26 -12.55
N VAL A 215 25.43 -12.06 -12.16
CA VAL A 215 24.43 -11.30 -12.91
C VAL A 215 23.74 -10.32 -11.98
N VAL A 216 23.51 -9.10 -12.44
CA VAL A 216 22.59 -8.17 -11.77
C VAL A 216 21.18 -8.64 -12.09
N VAL A 217 20.42 -9.03 -11.07
CA VAL A 217 19.03 -9.46 -11.25
C VAL A 217 18.14 -8.25 -11.04
N VAL A 218 17.39 -7.87 -12.08
CA VAL A 218 16.33 -6.88 -11.95
C VAL A 218 15.15 -7.56 -11.25
N VAL A 219 15.09 -7.42 -9.92
CA VAL A 219 13.97 -7.88 -9.11
C VAL A 219 12.98 -6.73 -8.96
N GLU A 220 11.68 -7.03 -9.03
CA GLU A 220 10.63 -6.02 -8.86
C GLU A 220 10.73 -5.33 -7.48
N HIS A 221 11.15 -6.07 -6.44
CA HIS A 221 11.29 -5.58 -5.06
C HIS A 221 12.64 -6.05 -4.49
N PRO A 222 13.73 -5.36 -4.81
CA PRO A 222 15.06 -5.75 -4.36
C PRO A 222 15.22 -5.44 -2.87
N GLU A 223 15.93 -6.30 -2.14
CA GLU A 223 16.05 -6.20 -0.67
C GLU A 223 16.78 -4.93 -0.21
N ASN A 224 17.60 -4.33 -1.08
CA ASN A 224 18.33 -3.11 -0.79
C ASN A 224 17.61 -1.82 -1.20
N LEU A 225 16.40 -1.89 -1.74
CA LEU A 225 15.55 -0.72 -1.96
C LEU A 225 14.19 -0.89 -1.27
N VAL A 226 13.77 0.13 -0.53
CA VAL A 226 12.41 0.23 -0.01
C VAL A 226 11.67 1.26 -0.82
N ILE A 227 10.77 0.82 -1.70
CA ILE A 227 10.07 1.70 -2.64
C ILE A 227 8.69 2.04 -2.12
N LEU A 228 8.44 3.32 -1.90
CA LEU A 228 7.10 3.89 -1.68
C LEU A 228 6.55 4.39 -3.01
N ASP A 229 5.37 3.90 -3.39
CA ASP A 229 4.81 4.15 -4.72
C ASP A 229 3.44 4.83 -4.63
N PRO A 230 3.38 6.18 -4.72
CA PRO A 230 2.16 6.95 -4.52
C PRO A 230 1.27 7.03 -5.76
N ILE A 231 1.49 6.22 -6.80
CA ILE A 231 0.77 6.34 -8.08
C ILE A 231 -0.75 6.25 -7.92
N ASP A 232 -1.24 5.27 -7.16
CA ASP A 232 -2.65 5.07 -6.87
C ASP A 232 -2.87 4.59 -5.41
N PRO A 233 -4.11 4.64 -4.88
CA PRO A 233 -4.38 4.28 -3.50
C PRO A 233 -3.94 2.86 -3.09
N PHE A 234 -4.18 1.85 -3.93
CA PHE A 234 -3.89 0.46 -3.61
C PHE A 234 -2.38 0.18 -3.68
N THR A 235 -1.74 0.62 -4.75
CA THR A 235 -0.29 0.49 -4.94
C THR A 235 0.46 1.15 -3.79
N TYR A 236 -0.02 2.32 -3.36
CA TYR A 236 0.57 3.05 -2.25
C TYR A 236 0.43 2.32 -0.91
N LEU A 237 -0.77 1.86 -0.54
CA LEU A 237 -0.96 1.06 0.68
C LEU A 237 -0.11 -0.22 0.67
N SER A 238 -0.06 -0.90 -0.48
CA SER A 238 0.75 -2.10 -0.64
C SER A 238 2.25 -1.81 -0.48
N SER A 239 2.72 -0.65 -0.94
CA SER A 239 4.10 -0.19 -0.73
C SER A 239 4.38 0.13 0.75
N LEU A 240 3.44 0.76 1.46
CA LEU A 240 3.54 1.02 2.91
C LEU A 240 3.56 -0.28 3.72
N GLY A 241 2.78 -1.28 3.32
CA GLY A 241 2.76 -2.61 3.93
C GLY A 241 4.09 -3.33 3.77
N ARG A 242 4.66 -3.33 2.56
CA ARG A 242 5.99 -3.91 2.28
C ARG A 242 7.11 -3.18 3.01
N ALA A 243 7.02 -1.86 3.15
CA ALA A 243 7.95 -1.06 3.95
C ALA A 243 7.80 -1.28 5.48
N GLY A 244 6.81 -2.05 5.92
CA GLY A 244 6.57 -2.35 7.33
C GLY A 244 5.97 -1.20 8.14
N VAL A 245 5.45 -0.17 7.45
CA VAL A 245 4.81 1.02 8.05
C VAL A 245 3.42 0.65 8.58
N ILE A 246 2.69 -0.14 7.82
CA ILE A 246 1.39 -0.69 8.20
C ILE A 246 1.40 -2.22 8.06
N GLU A 247 0.46 -2.89 8.72
CA GLU A 247 0.13 -4.28 8.37
C GLU A 247 -1.14 -4.22 7.52
N LEU A 248 -1.07 -4.68 6.27
CA LEU A 248 -2.19 -4.69 5.35
C LEU A 248 -2.60 -6.13 5.07
N GLN A 249 -3.88 -6.43 5.24
CA GLN A 249 -4.48 -7.69 4.85
C GLN A 249 -5.64 -7.42 3.89
N GLU A 250 -5.55 -7.98 2.70
CA GLU A 250 -6.67 -8.10 1.77
C GLU A 250 -7.39 -9.43 2.03
N ARG A 251 -8.70 -9.37 2.15
CA ARG A 251 -9.57 -10.52 2.35
C ARG A 251 -10.34 -10.73 1.06
N GLU A 252 -10.28 -11.95 0.53
CA GLU A 252 -11.09 -12.34 -0.60
C GLU A 252 -12.58 -12.29 -0.18
N TYR A 253 -13.36 -11.48 -0.89
CA TYR A 253 -14.81 -11.52 -0.74
C TYR A 253 -15.30 -12.81 -1.39
N VAL A 254 -15.69 -13.77 -0.56
CA VAL A 254 -16.38 -14.98 -1.03
C VAL A 254 -17.88 -14.72 -0.95
N PRO A 255 -18.60 -14.60 -2.08
CA PRO A 255 -20.05 -14.47 -2.06
C PRO A 255 -20.64 -15.65 -1.28
N MET A 256 -21.58 -15.37 -0.36
CA MET A 256 -22.19 -16.45 0.43
C MET A 256 -22.88 -17.50 -0.44
N ASP A 257 -23.39 -17.12 -1.60
CA ASP A 257 -23.99 -18.03 -2.56
C ASP A 257 -22.98 -19.07 -3.08
N ASP A 258 -21.70 -18.71 -3.23
CA ASP A 258 -20.63 -19.63 -3.64
C ASP A 258 -20.20 -20.55 -2.49
N LEU A 259 -20.21 -20.05 -1.24
CA LEU A 259 -20.02 -20.88 -0.05
C LEU A 259 -21.13 -21.91 0.13
N TYR A 260 -22.39 -21.52 -0.06
CA TYR A 260 -23.51 -22.45 0.01
C TYR A 260 -23.52 -23.43 -1.16
N THR A 261 -23.18 -22.98 -2.37
CA THR A 261 -23.09 -23.85 -3.55
C THR A 261 -21.98 -24.89 -3.37
N SER A 262 -20.80 -24.49 -2.92
CA SER A 262 -19.69 -25.44 -2.67
C SER A 262 -19.98 -26.44 -1.53
N VAL A 263 -20.70 -26.03 -0.47
CA VAL A 263 -21.13 -26.94 0.60
C VAL A 263 -22.23 -27.89 0.12
N LEU A 264 -23.18 -27.41 -0.68
CA LEU A 264 -24.22 -28.24 -1.27
C LEU A 264 -23.66 -29.22 -2.31
N GLU A 265 -22.70 -28.80 -3.12
CA GLU A 265 -22.02 -29.66 -4.10
C GLU A 265 -21.09 -30.69 -3.44
N SER A 266 -20.38 -30.31 -2.38
CA SER A 266 -19.54 -31.25 -1.62
C SER A 266 -20.36 -32.27 -0.82
N SER A 267 -21.54 -31.89 -0.31
CA SER A 267 -22.47 -32.85 0.31
C SER A 267 -23.10 -33.80 -0.71
N ALA A 268 -23.47 -33.30 -1.91
CA ALA A 268 -23.99 -34.13 -2.98
C ALA A 268 -22.96 -35.13 -3.55
N ALA A 269 -21.67 -34.76 -3.53
CA ALA A 269 -20.57 -35.64 -3.94
C ALA A 269 -20.18 -36.68 -2.86
N ALA A 270 -20.51 -36.43 -1.58
CA ALA A 270 -20.26 -37.38 -0.49
C ALA A 270 -21.34 -38.48 -0.39
N ASP A 271 -22.53 -38.24 -0.96
CA ASP A 271 -23.66 -39.16 -0.99
C ASP A 271 -23.76 -39.98 -2.31
N ALA A 272 -22.81 -39.81 -3.24
CA ALA A 272 -22.70 -40.53 -4.52
C ALA A 272 -21.60 -41.61 -4.49
#